data_AF-A0A2X5NTU8-F1
#
_entry.id   AF-A0A2X5NTU8-F1
#
_cell.length_a   1.000
_cell.length_b   1.000
_cell.length_c   1.000
_cell.angle_alpha   90.00
_cell.angle_beta   90.00
_cell.angle_gamma   90.00
#
_symmetry.space_group_name_H-M   'P 1'
#
loop_
_entity.id
_entity.type
_entity.pdbx_description
1 polymer ?
#
loop_
_entity_poly.entity_id
_entity_poly.type
_entity_poly.pdbx_seq_one_letter_code
_entity_poly.pdbx_strand_id
1 'polypeptide(L)' 'MFRPAIAGLFYWIKTMNSTIWMALALVLVLEGLGPMLYPGGWRKFITAMTRLPDTLLRRFGGGLVVAGMVIFYMVSR' A
#
# COMPACT_ATOMS: atom_id res chain seq x y z
N MET A 1 32.59 24.32 18.38
CA MET A 1 31.31 23.91 19.01
C MET A 1 30.08 23.99 18.06
N PHE A 2 30.21 24.46 16.80
CA PHE A 2 29.07 24.70 15.86
C PHE A 2 28.69 23.53 14.91
N ARG A 3 29.13 22.28 15.17
CA ARG A 3 28.90 21.12 14.26
C ARG A 3 27.63 20.25 14.46
N PRO A 4 26.76 20.40 15.50
CA PRO A 4 25.66 19.44 15.70
C PRO A 4 24.49 19.63 14.71
N ALA A 5 24.21 20.86 14.23
CA ALA A 5 23.09 21.12 13.33
C ALA A 5 23.29 20.51 11.92
N ILE A 6 24.52 20.56 11.40
CA ILE A 6 24.87 20.03 10.08
C ILE A 6 24.89 18.49 10.09
N ALA A 7 25.34 17.91 11.21
CA ALA A 7 25.29 16.47 11.41
C ALA A 7 23.84 15.95 11.52
N GLY A 8 22.95 16.68 12.21
CA GLY A 8 21.53 16.36 12.28
C GLY A 8 20.83 16.44 10.93
N LEU A 9 21.17 17.43 10.10
CA LEU A 9 20.65 17.55 8.73
C LEU A 9 21.11 16.39 7.84
N PHE A 10 22.38 16.01 7.93
CA PHE A 10 22.92 14.87 7.18
C PHE A 10 22.32 13.54 7.66
N TYR A 11 22.09 13.39 8.96
CA TYR A 11 21.38 12.24 9.52
C TYR A 11 19.95 12.17 8.98
N TRP A 12 19.19 13.26 9.03
CA TRP A 12 17.82 13.35 8.51
C TRP A 12 17.73 13.03 7.02
N ILE A 13 18.65 13.55 6.20
CA ILE A 13 18.72 13.23 4.77
C ILE A 13 19.02 11.75 4.54
N LYS A 14 19.90 11.17 5.36
CA LYS A 14 20.21 9.73 5.30
C LYS A 14 19.00 8.87 5.72
N THR A 15 18.27 9.24 6.78
CA THR A 15 17.08 8.50 7.23
C THR A 15 15.96 8.56 6.21
N MET A 16 15.74 9.70 5.53
CA MET A 16 14.71 9.80 4.49
C MET A 16 14.98 8.85 3.33
N ASN A 17 16.23 8.74 2.87
CA ASN A 17 16.59 7.79 1.81
C ASN A 17 16.35 6.34 2.27
N SER A 18 16.83 5.97 3.47
CA SER A 18 16.62 4.62 4.02
C SER A 18 15.14 4.26 4.23
N THR A 19 14.31 5.22 4.64
CA THR A 19 12.87 5.00 4.86
C THR A 19 12.15 4.72 3.55
N ILE A 20 12.49 5.45 2.47
CA ILE A 20 11.91 5.22 1.15
C ILE A 20 12.27 3.82 0.63
N TRP A 21 13.55 3.43 0.70
CA TRP A 21 13.97 2.08 0.29
C TRP A 21 13.31 0.98 1.11
N MET A 22 13.12 1.21 2.42
CA MET A 22 12.48 0.24 3.29
C MET A 22 10.97 0.14 3.03
N ALA A 23 10.28 1.25 2.79
CA ALA A 23 8.88 1.26 2.38
C ALA A 23 8.69 0.56 1.02
N LEU A 24 9.58 0.82 0.05
CA LEU A 24 9.56 0.16 -1.25
C LEU A 24 9.80 -1.35 -1.12
N ALA A 25 10.76 -1.76 -0.28
CA ALA A 25 11.03 -3.17 0.01
C ALA A 25 9.82 -3.85 0.65
N LEU A 26 9.13 -3.21 1.60
CA LEU A 26 7.91 -3.74 2.22
C LEU A 26 6.78 -3.87 1.21
N VAL A 27 6.56 -2.87 0.34
CA VAL A 27 5.56 -2.94 -0.73
C VAL A 27 5.87 -4.11 -1.68
N LEU A 28 7.13 -4.26 -2.10
CA LEU A 28 7.57 -5.37 -2.97
C LEU A 28 7.41 -6.74 -2.29
N VAL A 29 7.72 -6.84 -0.99
CA VAL A 29 7.52 -8.07 -0.23
C VAL A 29 6.03 -8.38 -0.12
N LEU A 30 5.16 -7.40 0.15
CA LEU A 30 3.72 -7.61 0.24
C LEU A 30 3.10 -7.96 -1.13
N GLU A 31 3.47 -7.26 -2.20
CA GLU A 31 3.07 -7.56 -3.58
C GLU A 31 3.56 -8.94 -4.03
N GLY A 32 4.79 -9.33 -3.66
CA GLY A 32 5.37 -10.63 -3.98
C GLY A 32 4.81 -11.77 -3.13
N LEU A 33 4.43 -11.49 -1.87
CA LEU A 33 3.85 -12.48 -0.95
C LEU A 33 2.49 -12.99 -1.41
N GLY A 34 1.65 -12.16 -2.03
CA GLY A 34 0.35 -12.57 -2.58
C GLY A 34 0.44 -13.77 -3.55
N PRO A 35 1.21 -13.66 -4.65
CA PRO A 35 1.41 -14.77 -5.59
C PRO A 35 2.28 -15.91 -5.02
N MET A 36 3.21 -15.65 -4.09
CA MET A 36 4.05 -16.72 -3.49
C MET A 36 3.29 -17.57 -2.45
N LEU A 37 2.42 -16.97 -1.63
CA LEU A 37 1.67 -17.68 -0.59
C LEU A 37 0.53 -18.52 -1.18
N TYR A 38 -0.20 -18.00 -2.18
CA TYR A 38 -1.35 -18.69 -2.76
C TYR A 38 -1.50 -18.44 -4.28
N PRO A 39 -0.65 -19.03 -5.13
CA PRO A 39 -0.69 -18.82 -6.58
C PRO A 39 -2.04 -19.23 -7.20
N GLY A 40 -2.66 -20.31 -6.70
CA GLY A 40 -3.98 -20.76 -7.16
C GLY A 40 -5.14 -19.89 -6.66
N GLY A 41 -5.08 -19.40 -5.41
CA GLY A 41 -6.07 -18.51 -4.83
C GLY A 41 -6.04 -17.13 -5.49
N TRP A 42 -4.83 -16.59 -5.65
CA TRP A 42 -4.57 -15.30 -6.32
C TRP A 42 -5.08 -15.30 -7.77
N ARG A 43 -4.78 -16.35 -8.53
CA ARG A 43 -5.25 -16.49 -9.91
C ARG A 43 -6.78 -16.61 -9.98
N LYS A 44 -7.41 -17.36 -9.06
CA LYS A 44 -8.88 -17.43 -8.97
C LYS A 44 -9.49 -16.09 -8.59
N PHE A 45 -8.85 -15.33 -7.71
CA PHE A 45 -9.31 -14.01 -7.27
C PHE A 45 -9.27 -12.99 -8.41
N ILE A 46 -8.14 -12.92 -9.14
CA ILE A 46 -8.00 -12.08 -10.33
C ILE A 46 -8.97 -12.51 -11.43
N THR A 47 -9.07 -13.81 -11.70
CA THR A 47 -9.96 -14.34 -12.75
C THR A 47 -11.43 -14.14 -12.40
N ALA A 48 -11.81 -14.22 -11.12
CA ALA A 48 -13.14 -13.87 -10.66
C ALA A 48 -13.41 -12.39 -10.93
N MET A 49 -12.48 -11.48 -10.58
CA MET A 49 -12.64 -10.05 -10.86
C MET A 49 -12.73 -9.73 -12.36
N THR A 50 -11.95 -10.40 -13.21
CA THR A 50 -12.00 -10.19 -14.68
C THR A 50 -13.18 -10.88 -15.36
N ARG A 51 -13.76 -11.92 -14.75
CA ARG A 51 -15.00 -12.56 -15.22
C ARG A 51 -16.27 -11.92 -14.67
N LEU A 52 -16.16 -11.08 -13.64
CA LEU A 52 -17.29 -10.34 -13.09
C LEU A 52 -17.74 -9.29 -14.13
N PRO A 53 -19.04 -9.18 -14.42
CA PRO A 53 -19.54 -8.18 -15.36
C PRO A 53 -19.23 -6.77 -14.83
N ASP A 54 -18.90 -5.83 -15.74
CA ASP A 54 -18.45 -4.47 -15.40
C ASP A 54 -19.35 -3.74 -14.40
N THR A 55 -20.64 -4.07 -14.37
CA THR A 55 -21.61 -3.54 -13.40
C THR A 55 -21.29 -3.95 -11.96
N LEU A 56 -20.89 -5.19 -11.74
CA LEU A 56 -20.49 -5.68 -10.42
C LEU A 56 -19.13 -5.10 -10.03
N LEU A 57 -18.19 -5.01 -10.97
CA LEU A 57 -16.88 -4.39 -10.73
C LEU A 57 -17.03 -2.92 -10.30
N ARG A 58 -17.93 -2.16 -10.94
CA ARG A 58 -18.26 -0.78 -10.54
C ARG A 58 -18.98 -0.69 -9.20
N ARG A 59 -19.83 -1.66 -8.85
CA ARG A 59 -20.47 -1.73 -7.52
C ARG A 59 -19.48 -2.09 -6.41
N PHE A 60 -18.54 -3.00 -6.66
CA PHE A 60 -17.46 -3.33 -5.74
C PHE A 60 -16.49 -2.14 -5.58
N GLY A 61 -16.08 -1.52 -6.68
CA GLY A 61 -15.25 -0.31 -6.64
C GLY A 61 -15.94 0.85 -5.92
N GLY A 62 -17.20 1.12 -6.25
CA GLY A 62 -18.01 2.13 -5.56
C GLY A 62 -18.23 1.81 -4.08
N GLY A 63 -18.49 0.54 -3.74
CA GLY A 63 -18.61 0.07 -2.37
C GLY A 63 -17.32 0.24 -1.56
N LEU A 64 -16.15 -0.08 -2.15
CA LEU A 64 -14.85 0.17 -1.52
C LEU A 64 -14.60 1.66 -1.30
N VAL A 65 -14.94 2.51 -2.27
CA VAL A 65 -14.81 3.97 -2.12
C VAL A 65 -15.67 4.48 -0.97
N VAL A 66 -16.93 4.06 -0.90
CA VAL A 66 -17.85 4.46 0.18
C VAL A 66 -17.37 3.92 1.54
N ALA A 67 -17.00 2.64 1.62
CA ALA A 67 -16.50 2.04 2.85
C ALA A 67 -15.20 2.72 3.33
N GLY A 68 -14.26 2.98 2.42
CA GLY A 68 -13.02 3.69 2.72
C GLY A 68 -13.27 5.12 3.20
N MET A 69 -14.21 5.83 2.57
CA MET A 69 -14.60 7.19 2.98
C MET A 69 -15.25 7.21 4.37
N VAL A 70 -16.07 6.21 4.70
CA VAL A 70 -16.69 6.06 6.03
C VAL A 70 -15.62 5.76 7.08
N ILE A 71 -14.70 4.83 6.82
CA ILE A 71 -13.61 4.51 7.75
C ILE A 71 -12.71 5.73 7.94
N PHE A 72 -12.34 6.43 6.87
CA PHE A 72 -11.58 7.66 6.94
C PHE A 72 -12.29 8.72 7.79
N TYR A 73 -13.60 8.90 7.59
CA TYR A 73 -14.38 9.84 8.38
C TYR A 73 -14.49 9.43 9.86
N MET A 74 -14.57 8.13 10.17
CA MET A 74 -14.55 7.64 11.55
C MET A 74 -13.18 7.79 12.23
N VAL A 75 -12.08 7.47 11.53
CA VAL A 75 -10.72 7.52 12.08
C VAL A 75 -10.20 8.94 12.17
N SER A 76 -10.60 9.82 11.24
CA SER A 76 -10.19 11.22 11.23
C SER A 76 -11.01 12.09 12.18
N ARG A 77 -11.88 11.50 13.01
CA ARG A 77 -12.67 12.17 14.05
C ARG A 77 -12.11 11.86 15.42
#